data_AF-A0A7X6PUD2-F1
#
_entry.id   AF-A0A7X6PUD2-F1
#
_cell.length_a   1.000
_cell.length_b   1.000
_cell.length_c   1.000
_cell.angle_alpha   90.00
_cell.angle_beta   90.00
_cell.angle_gamma   90.00
#
_symmetry.space_group_name_H-M   'P 1'
#
loop_
_entity.id
_entity.type
_entity.pdbx_description
1 polymer ?
#
loop_
_entity_poly.entity_id
_entity_poly.type
_entity_poly.pdbx_seq_one_letter_code
_entity_poly.pdbx_strand_id
1 'polypeptide(L)'
;ARKELGMPPLVTPTSQIVGTQAVLNVLHGRWKIMNYESMDLAMGYYGKTPIPVNPQIIEIAAKRNKNRRPDGVIEDRVANHLEPELQKAREKLGDLVKDDYDLLIYCLYPATGEKYLKWKYGIEKMPDTVRPKTLDDIRKEDEAMAAAIEQICMVSFK
;
A
#
# COMPACT_ATOMS: atom_id res chain seq x y z
N ALA A 1 -2.34 3.26 -20.33
CA ALA A 1 -2.73 3.49 -18.93
C ALA A 1 -2.70 4.97 -18.58
N ARG A 2 -1.52 5.62 -18.43
CA ARG A 2 -1.41 7.01 -17.94
C ARG A 2 -2.33 8.03 -18.63
N LYS A 3 -2.31 8.08 -19.97
CA LYS A 3 -3.16 9.00 -20.75
C LYS A 3 -4.65 8.74 -20.55
N GLU A 4 -5.04 7.47 -20.52
CA GLU A 4 -6.45 7.08 -20.36
C GLU A 4 -6.96 7.32 -18.93
N LEU A 5 -6.07 7.34 -17.93
CA LEU A 5 -6.36 7.69 -16.53
C LEU A 5 -6.23 9.19 -16.25
N GLY A 6 -6.28 10.06 -17.26
CA GLY A 6 -6.30 11.51 -17.04
C GLY A 6 -4.92 12.17 -16.84
N MET A 7 -3.83 11.51 -17.26
CA MET A 7 -2.45 12.03 -17.16
C MET A 7 -1.99 12.44 -15.75
N PRO A 8 -2.16 11.60 -14.71
CA PRO A 8 -1.65 11.94 -13.38
C PRO A 8 -0.12 12.14 -13.41
N PRO A 9 0.44 13.00 -12.54
CA PRO A 9 1.87 12.98 -12.22
C PRO A 9 2.28 11.57 -11.78
N LEU A 10 3.46 11.10 -12.17
CA LEU A 10 3.93 9.75 -11.82
C LEU A 10 4.78 9.82 -10.55
N VAL A 11 4.11 10.02 -9.43
CA VAL A 11 4.69 9.99 -8.08
C VAL A 11 3.91 9.00 -7.23
N THR A 12 4.40 8.62 -6.06
CA THR A 12 3.62 7.75 -5.17
C THR A 12 2.32 8.45 -4.75
N PRO A 13 1.14 7.81 -4.82
CA PRO A 13 0.88 6.41 -5.22
C PRO A 13 0.55 6.20 -6.72
N THR A 14 0.37 7.27 -7.50
CA THR A 14 -0.11 7.20 -8.88
C THR A 14 0.86 6.51 -9.85
N SER A 15 2.17 6.56 -9.61
CA SER A 15 3.16 5.83 -10.41
C SER A 15 2.98 4.32 -10.30
N GLN A 16 2.74 3.80 -9.09
CA GLN A 16 2.46 2.38 -8.86
C GLN A 16 1.13 1.97 -9.51
N ILE A 17 0.08 2.78 -9.38
CA ILE A 17 -1.23 2.51 -10.00
C ILE A 17 -1.10 2.36 -11.52
N VAL A 18 -0.47 3.34 -12.16
CA VAL A 18 -0.27 3.34 -13.61
C VAL A 18 0.66 2.20 -14.05
N GLY A 19 1.73 1.94 -13.30
CA GLY A 19 2.70 0.89 -13.57
C GLY A 19 2.08 -0.50 -13.50
N THR A 20 1.40 -0.84 -12.40
CA THR A 20 0.72 -2.12 -12.21
C THR A 20 -0.35 -2.34 -13.28
N GLN A 21 -1.15 -1.32 -13.59
CA GLN A 21 -2.16 -1.43 -14.64
C GLN A 21 -1.56 -1.61 -16.04
N ALA A 22 -0.39 -1.01 -16.32
CA ALA A 22 0.32 -1.25 -17.56
C ALA A 22 0.79 -2.71 -17.68
N VAL A 23 1.32 -3.30 -16.60
CA VAL A 23 1.68 -4.72 -16.57
C VAL A 23 0.46 -5.62 -16.82
N LEU A 24 -0.66 -5.35 -16.14
CA LEU A 24 -1.90 -6.12 -16.36
C LEU A 24 -2.40 -6.04 -17.80
N ASN A 25 -2.29 -4.88 -18.44
CA ASN A 25 -2.67 -4.68 -19.83
C ASN A 25 -1.79 -5.48 -20.81
N VAL A 26 -0.51 -5.65 -20.50
CA VAL A 26 0.42 -6.45 -21.31
C VAL A 26 0.12 -7.93 -21.16
N LEU A 27 -0.03 -8.41 -19.92
CA LEU A 27 -0.21 -9.84 -19.63
C LEU A 27 -1.57 -10.38 -20.06
N HIS A 28 -2.64 -9.59 -19.88
CA HIS A 28 -4.01 -10.07 -20.02
C HIS A 28 -4.77 -9.40 -21.17
N GLY A 29 -4.15 -8.44 -21.87
CA GLY A 29 -4.80 -7.56 -22.82
C GLY A 29 -5.35 -6.30 -22.16
N ARG A 30 -5.46 -5.23 -22.96
CA ARG A 30 -5.79 -3.88 -22.46
C ARG A 30 -7.12 -3.85 -21.71
N TRP A 31 -7.07 -3.42 -20.44
CA TRP A 31 -8.22 -3.22 -19.56
C TRP A 31 -9.10 -4.46 -19.31
N LYS A 32 -8.65 -5.65 -19.76
CA LYS A 32 -9.33 -6.92 -19.48
C LYS A 32 -9.40 -7.16 -17.97
N ILE A 33 -8.29 -6.90 -17.28
CA ILE A 33 -8.23 -6.82 -15.82
C ILE A 33 -7.93 -5.37 -15.44
N MET A 34 -8.66 -4.85 -14.46
CA MET A 34 -8.43 -3.53 -13.88
C MET A 34 -8.33 -3.73 -12.36
N ASN A 35 -7.29 -3.18 -11.73
CA ASN A 35 -7.16 -3.24 -10.28
C ASN A 35 -8.02 -2.16 -9.62
N TYR A 36 -8.27 -2.32 -8.31
CA TYR A 36 -9.14 -1.43 -7.55
C TYR A 36 -8.63 0.00 -7.50
N GLU A 37 -7.31 0.20 -7.41
CA GLU A 37 -6.71 1.52 -7.33
C GLU A 37 -6.84 2.28 -8.67
N SER A 38 -6.75 1.60 -9.82
CA SER A 38 -7.02 2.23 -11.11
C SER A 38 -8.48 2.60 -11.27
N MET A 39 -9.40 1.76 -10.76
CA MET A 39 -10.84 2.09 -10.77
C MET A 39 -11.10 3.32 -9.89
N ASP A 40 -10.56 3.34 -8.67
CA ASP A 40 -10.74 4.45 -7.74
C ASP A 40 -10.15 5.75 -8.33
N LEU A 41 -8.99 5.70 -8.97
CA LEU A 41 -8.41 6.85 -9.70
C LEU A 41 -9.31 7.31 -10.86
N ALA A 42 -9.83 6.37 -11.67
CA ALA A 42 -10.71 6.69 -12.78
C ALA A 42 -12.06 7.30 -12.32
N MET A 43 -12.52 6.93 -11.13
CA MET A 43 -13.78 7.36 -10.53
C MET A 43 -13.62 8.58 -9.61
N GLY A 44 -12.45 9.22 -9.57
CA GLY A 44 -12.23 10.47 -8.83
C GLY A 44 -11.88 10.31 -7.35
N TYR A 45 -11.71 9.09 -6.83
CA TYR A 45 -11.35 8.84 -5.42
C TYR A 45 -9.92 9.25 -5.04
N TYR A 46 -9.11 9.67 -6.01
CA TYR A 46 -7.80 10.31 -5.78
C TYR A 46 -7.81 11.82 -6.10
N GLY A 47 -9.00 12.39 -6.31
CA GLY A 47 -9.19 13.77 -6.73
C GLY A 47 -9.12 13.95 -8.25
N LYS A 48 -9.14 15.22 -8.67
CA LYS A 48 -9.20 15.62 -10.08
C LYS A 48 -7.89 15.34 -10.80
N THR A 49 -7.97 14.67 -11.94
CA THR A 49 -6.83 14.43 -12.82
C THR A 49 -6.52 15.65 -13.70
N PRO A 50 -5.26 15.84 -14.16
CA PRO A 50 -4.89 16.99 -15.00
C PRO A 50 -5.69 17.14 -16.29
N ILE A 51 -6.08 16.02 -16.92
CA ILE A 51 -7.03 16.00 -18.04
C ILE A 51 -8.16 15.02 -17.71
N PRO A 52 -9.32 15.11 -18.41
CA PRO A 52 -10.39 14.14 -18.22
C PRO A 52 -9.93 12.70 -18.42
N VAL A 53 -10.39 11.81 -17.54
CA VAL A 53 -10.23 10.36 -17.71
C VAL A 53 -11.02 9.92 -18.94
N ASN A 54 -10.50 8.93 -19.68
CA ASN A 54 -11.18 8.41 -20.86
C ASN A 54 -12.56 7.85 -20.47
N PRO A 55 -13.66 8.27 -21.13
CA PRO A 55 -15.03 7.81 -20.81
C PRO A 55 -15.20 6.28 -20.80
N GLN A 56 -14.52 5.56 -21.70
CA GLN A 56 -14.59 4.10 -21.74
C GLN A 56 -13.98 3.46 -20.47
N ILE A 57 -12.97 4.10 -19.88
CA ILE A 57 -12.34 3.62 -18.64
C ILE A 57 -13.21 3.91 -17.43
N ILE A 58 -13.87 5.08 -17.41
CA ILE A 58 -14.89 5.39 -16.40
C ILE A 58 -16.01 4.35 -16.46
N GLU A 59 -16.50 4.00 -17.64
CA GLU A 59 -17.57 3.00 -17.80
C GLU A 59 -17.15 1.61 -17.30
N ILE A 60 -15.93 1.16 -17.64
CA ILE A 60 -15.37 -0.11 -17.15
C ILE A 60 -15.24 -0.08 -15.62
N ALA A 61 -14.72 1.01 -15.07
CA ALA A 61 -14.56 1.18 -13.63
C ALA A 61 -15.91 1.17 -12.91
N ALA A 62 -16.88 1.98 -13.35
CA ALA A 62 -18.22 2.05 -12.79
C ALA A 62 -18.92 0.68 -12.78
N LYS A 63 -18.85 -0.09 -13.89
CA LYS A 63 -19.42 -1.44 -13.95
C LYS A 63 -18.79 -2.41 -12.95
N ARG A 64 -17.48 -2.30 -12.71
CA ARG A 64 -16.72 -3.22 -11.83
C ARG A 64 -16.69 -2.77 -10.37
N ASN A 65 -16.98 -1.50 -10.08
CA ASN A 65 -16.90 -0.91 -8.74
C ASN A 65 -18.22 -0.99 -7.94
N LYS A 66 -19.33 -1.43 -8.57
CA LYS A 66 -20.69 -1.45 -7.99
C LYS A 66 -20.82 -2.03 -6.58
N ASN A 67 -19.97 -2.99 -6.23
CA ASN A 67 -20.03 -3.67 -4.92
C ASN A 67 -19.02 -3.13 -3.90
N ARG A 68 -18.20 -2.14 -4.26
CA ARG A 68 -17.10 -1.64 -3.41
C ARG A 68 -17.25 -0.16 -3.08
N ARG A 69 -17.81 0.64 -3.98
CA ARG A 69 -17.97 2.09 -3.82
C ARG A 69 -19.39 2.52 -4.21
N PRO A 70 -19.89 3.66 -3.71
CA PRO A 70 -21.09 4.30 -4.22
C PRO A 70 -21.03 4.51 -5.74
N ASP A 71 -22.21 4.54 -6.37
CA ASP A 71 -22.32 4.82 -7.81
C ASP A 71 -21.96 6.27 -8.13
N GLY A 72 -21.41 6.49 -9.34
CA GLY A 72 -21.05 7.81 -9.85
C GLY A 72 -19.57 8.17 -9.66
N VAL A 73 -19.11 9.14 -10.44
CA VAL A 73 -17.75 9.69 -10.35
C VAL A 73 -17.75 10.78 -9.28
N ILE A 74 -16.74 10.78 -8.39
CA ILE A 74 -16.57 11.86 -7.42
C ILE A 74 -15.98 13.09 -8.13
N GLU A 75 -16.71 14.19 -8.08
CA GLU A 75 -16.32 15.48 -8.70
C GLU A 75 -15.82 16.52 -7.69
N ASP A 76 -16.06 16.31 -6.39
CA ASP A 76 -15.66 17.19 -5.29
C ASP A 76 -14.53 16.56 -4.44
N ARG A 77 -14.30 17.11 -3.24
CA ARG A 77 -13.25 16.61 -2.34
C ARG A 77 -13.70 15.25 -1.77
N VAL A 78 -12.94 14.20 -2.07
CA VAL A 78 -13.21 12.81 -1.63
C VAL A 78 -13.49 12.67 -0.14
N ALA A 79 -12.81 13.46 0.71
CA ALA A 79 -13.01 13.42 2.16
C ALA A 79 -14.41 13.88 2.62
N ASN A 80 -15.20 14.54 1.75
CA ASN A 80 -16.59 14.88 2.03
C ASN A 80 -17.49 13.64 2.11
N HIS A 81 -17.03 12.50 1.57
CA HIS A 81 -17.75 11.23 1.52
C HIS A 81 -17.25 10.22 2.55
N LEU A 82 -16.42 10.66 3.51
CA LEU A 82 -15.88 9.83 4.58
C LEU A 82 -16.61 10.14 5.89
N GLU A 83 -17.08 9.10 6.55
CA GLU A 83 -17.67 9.20 7.89
C GLU A 83 -16.57 9.32 8.96
N PRO A 84 -16.82 10.03 10.08
CA PRO A 84 -15.90 10.05 11.22
C PRO A 84 -15.57 8.64 11.73
N GLU A 85 -14.28 8.30 11.80
CA GLU A 85 -13.81 6.95 12.13
C GLU A 85 -13.07 6.83 13.48
N LEU A 86 -12.58 7.95 14.05
CA LEU A 86 -11.72 7.92 15.26
C LEU A 86 -12.42 7.30 16.48
N GLN A 87 -13.70 7.61 16.69
CA GLN A 87 -14.44 7.07 17.82
C GLN A 87 -14.61 5.55 17.73
N LYS A 88 -14.95 5.04 16.54
CA LYS A 88 -15.06 3.61 16.27
C LYS A 88 -13.72 2.89 16.44
N ALA A 89 -12.62 3.52 16.02
CA ALA A 89 -11.28 2.98 16.21
C ALA A 89 -10.93 2.89 17.71
N ARG A 90 -11.24 3.92 18.50
CA ARG A 90 -11.01 3.93 19.95
C ARG A 90 -11.83 2.84 20.66
N GLU A 91 -13.11 2.71 20.32
CA GLU A 91 -14.00 1.66 20.87
C GLU A 91 -13.50 0.25 20.54
N LYS A 92 -13.04 0.03 19.31
CA LYS A 92 -12.53 -1.28 18.89
C LYS A 92 -11.27 -1.70 19.66
N LEU A 93 -10.36 -0.76 19.93
CA LEU A 93 -9.07 -1.08 20.55
C LEU A 93 -9.13 -1.06 22.07
N GLY A 94 -10.06 -0.32 22.66
CA GLY A 94 -10.23 -0.19 24.11
C GLY A 94 -8.91 0.16 24.80
N ASP A 95 -8.55 -0.63 25.81
CA ASP A 95 -7.36 -0.41 26.63
C ASP A 95 -6.03 -0.64 25.90
N LEU A 96 -6.04 -1.16 24.66
CA LEU A 96 -4.81 -1.31 23.88
C LEU A 96 -4.20 0.05 23.50
N VAL A 97 -5.03 1.08 23.33
CA VAL A 97 -4.61 2.44 23.02
C VAL A 97 -4.34 3.19 24.31
N LYS A 98 -3.12 3.66 24.53
CA LYS A 98 -2.75 4.44 25.73
C LYS A 98 -2.74 5.95 25.48
N ASP A 99 -2.55 6.38 24.24
CA ASP A 99 -2.53 7.78 23.81
C ASP A 99 -3.05 7.94 22.37
N ASP A 100 -3.10 9.18 21.88
CA ASP A 100 -3.55 9.44 20.51
C ASP A 100 -2.56 8.97 19.44
N TYR A 101 -1.27 8.76 19.77
CA TYR A 101 -0.31 8.23 18.83
C TYR A 101 -0.57 6.75 18.54
N ASP A 102 -0.93 5.96 19.54
CA ASP A 102 -1.36 4.57 19.35
C ASP A 102 -2.63 4.50 18.49
N LEU A 103 -3.59 5.39 18.75
CA LEU A 103 -4.80 5.47 17.94
C LEU A 103 -4.47 5.80 16.48
N LEU A 104 -3.57 6.76 16.23
CA LEU A 104 -3.12 7.11 14.88
C LEU A 104 -2.37 5.97 14.19
N ILE A 105 -1.53 5.21 14.92
CA ILE A 105 -0.84 4.03 14.37
C ILE A 105 -1.87 3.03 13.82
N TYR A 106 -2.92 2.77 14.59
CA TYR A 106 -3.99 1.89 14.13
C TYR A 106 -4.76 2.49 12.94
N CYS A 107 -5.15 3.77 12.98
CA CYS A 107 -5.92 4.37 11.88
C CYS A 107 -5.14 4.37 10.56
N LEU A 108 -3.82 4.62 10.60
CA LEU A 108 -2.96 4.58 9.41
C LEU A 108 -2.71 3.15 8.93
N TYR A 109 -2.59 2.20 9.86
CA TYR A 109 -2.24 0.81 9.57
C TYR A 109 -3.10 -0.18 10.39
N PRO A 110 -4.39 -0.41 10.08
CA PRO A 110 -5.29 -1.13 10.98
C PRO A 110 -4.82 -2.53 11.37
N ALA A 111 -4.36 -3.33 10.40
CA ALA A 111 -3.95 -4.71 10.65
C ALA A 111 -2.57 -4.80 11.33
N THR A 112 -1.56 -4.10 10.81
CA THR A 112 -0.19 -4.16 11.33
C THR A 112 0.01 -3.29 12.55
N GLY A 113 -0.70 -2.16 12.65
CA GLY A 113 -0.70 -1.25 13.79
C GLY A 113 -1.26 -1.91 15.04
N GLU A 114 -2.42 -2.56 14.97
CA GLU A 114 -2.97 -3.31 16.12
C GLU A 114 -1.97 -4.38 16.60
N LYS A 115 -1.40 -5.14 15.67
CA LYS A 115 -0.40 -6.17 15.97
C LYS A 115 0.84 -5.58 16.63
N TYR A 116 1.33 -4.46 16.10
CA TYR A 116 2.46 -3.73 16.66
C TYR A 116 2.17 -3.24 18.09
N LEU A 117 0.98 -2.70 18.36
CA LEU A 117 0.62 -2.25 19.71
C LEU A 117 0.60 -3.41 20.72
N LYS A 118 0.13 -4.60 20.31
CA LYS A 118 0.19 -5.80 21.17
C LYS A 118 1.61 -6.20 21.50
N TRP A 119 2.56 -6.04 20.57
CA TRP A 119 3.98 -6.26 20.83
C TRP A 119 4.58 -5.17 21.72
N LYS A 120 4.29 -3.90 21.42
CA LYS A 120 4.76 -2.72 22.18
C LYS A 120 4.40 -2.83 23.66
N TYR A 121 3.19 -3.29 23.97
CA TYR A 121 2.69 -3.43 25.33
C TYR A 121 2.85 -4.84 25.93
N GLY A 122 3.58 -5.73 25.26
CA GLY A 122 3.89 -7.07 25.78
C GLY A 122 2.70 -8.02 25.93
N ILE A 123 1.57 -7.73 25.26
CA ILE A 123 0.38 -8.59 25.23
C ILE A 123 0.68 -9.83 24.37
N GLU A 124 1.39 -9.63 23.26
CA GLU A 124 1.88 -10.70 22.39
C GLU A 124 3.39 -10.63 22.26
N LYS A 125 4.03 -11.80 22.16
CA LYS A 125 5.47 -11.87 21.89
C LYS A 125 5.76 -11.39 20.47
N MET A 126 6.66 -10.43 20.34
CA MET A 126 7.15 -9.99 19.04
C MET A 126 7.85 -11.15 18.30
N PRO A 127 7.47 -11.47 17.06
CA PRO A 127 8.11 -12.51 16.27
C PRO A 127 9.60 -12.22 16.02
N ASP A 128 10.41 -13.28 15.96
CA ASP A 128 11.85 -13.14 15.74
C ASP A 128 12.17 -12.55 14.36
N THR A 129 11.28 -12.75 13.38
CA THR A 129 11.42 -12.25 12.00
C THR A 129 11.31 -10.73 11.87
N VAL A 130 10.72 -10.05 12.85
CA VAL A 130 10.58 -8.58 12.86
C VAL A 130 11.52 -7.92 13.86
N ARG A 131 12.35 -8.70 14.55
CA ARG A 131 13.35 -8.13 15.45
C ARG A 131 14.41 -7.38 14.62
N PRO A 132 14.82 -6.19 15.06
CA PRO A 132 15.94 -5.51 14.44
C PRO A 132 17.21 -6.35 14.64
N LYS A 133 18.06 -6.39 13.61
CA LYS A 133 19.40 -6.97 13.73
C LYS A 133 20.22 -6.15 14.71
N THR A 134 20.92 -6.82 15.62
CA THR A 134 21.89 -6.16 16.48
C THR A 134 23.18 -5.87 15.71
N LEU A 135 24.03 -4.97 16.24
CA LEU A 135 25.35 -4.72 15.68
C LEU A 135 26.22 -5.98 15.66
N ASP A 136 26.05 -6.88 16.62
CA ASP A 136 26.75 -8.17 16.65
C ASP A 136 26.24 -9.13 15.57
N ASP A 137 24.94 -9.12 15.26
CA ASP A 137 24.39 -9.92 14.15
C ASP A 137 24.94 -9.43 12.82
N ILE A 138 25.03 -8.11 12.63
CA ILE A 138 25.61 -7.49 11.43
C ILE A 138 27.08 -7.89 11.29
N ARG A 139 27.87 -7.77 12.37
CA ARG A 139 29.29 -8.14 12.34
C ARG A 139 29.51 -9.61 11.96
N LYS A 140 28.69 -10.53 12.48
CA LYS A 140 28.76 -11.95 12.12
C LYS A 140 28.41 -12.21 10.65
N GLU A 141 27.42 -11.50 10.13
CA GLU A 141 27.06 -11.58 8.70
C GLU A 141 28.18 -11.04 7.80
N ASP A 142 28.82 -9.94 8.20
CA ASP A 142 29.95 -9.35 7.47
C ASP A 142 31.17 -10.29 7.47
N GLU A 143 31.50 -10.89 8.61
CA GLU A 143 32.57 -11.90 8.73
C GLU A 143 32.27 -13.14 7.88
N ALA A 144 31.03 -13.64 7.90
CA ALA A 144 30.60 -14.77 7.08
C ALA A 144 30.64 -14.44 5.58
N MET A 145 30.24 -13.22 5.20
CA MET A 145 30.31 -12.75 3.81
C MET A 145 31.76 -12.64 3.34
N ALA A 146 32.66 -12.08 4.16
CA ALA A 146 34.08 -11.99 3.83
C ALA A 146 34.71 -13.38 3.63
N ALA A 147 34.42 -14.32 4.52
CA ALA A 147 34.87 -15.71 4.39
C ALA A 147 34.32 -16.40 3.13
N ALA A 148 33.04 -16.17 2.80
CA ALA A 148 32.45 -16.73 1.58
C ALA A 148 33.07 -16.15 0.30
N ILE A 149 33.33 -14.83 0.27
CA ILE A 149 34.02 -14.18 -0.84
C ILE A 149 35.43 -14.75 -1.01
N GLU A 150 36.19 -14.88 0.08
CA GLU A 150 37.52 -15.47 0.05
C GLU A 150 37.49 -16.89 -0.53
N GLN A 151 36.54 -17.72 -0.10
CA GLN A 151 36.36 -19.07 -0.64
C GLN A 151 36.04 -19.08 -2.14
N ILE A 152 35.11 -18.23 -2.62
CA ILE A 152 34.74 -18.17 -4.03
C ILE A 152 35.92 -17.69 -4.90
N CYS A 153 36.63 -16.66 -4.44
CA CYS A 153 37.81 -16.14 -5.13
C CYS A 153 38.94 -17.18 -5.17
N MET A 154 39.18 -17.91 -4.08
CA MET A 154 40.20 -18.97 -4.02
C MET A 154 39.88 -20.16 -4.92
N VAL A 155 38.60 -20.48 -5.13
CA VAL A 155 38.15 -21.57 -6.02
C VAL A 155 38.20 -21.16 -7.50
N SER A 156 38.07 -19.87 -7.81
CA SER A 156 38.07 -19.36 -9.20
C SER A 156 39.47 -19.24 -9.83
N PHE A 157 40.54 -19.42 -9.04
CA PHE A 157 41.95 -19.34 -9.48
C PHE A 157 42.72 -20.67 -9.36
N LYS A 158 42.02 -21.82 -9.32
CA LYS A 158 42.61 -23.15 -9.45
C LYS A 158 42.17 -23.85 -10.73
#